data_AF-T0YS57-F1
#
_entry.id   AF-T0YS57-F1
#
_cell.length_a   1.000
_cell.length_b   1.000
_cell.length_c   1.000
_cell.angle_alpha   90.00
_cell.angle_beta   90.00
_cell.angle_gamma   90.00
#
_symmetry.space_group_name_H-M   'P 1'
#
loop_
_entity.id
_entity.type
_entity.pdbx_description
1 polymer ?
#
loop_
_entity_poly.entity_id
_entity_poly.type
_entity_poly.pdbx_seq_one_letter_code
_entity_poly.pdbx_strand_id
1 'polypeptide(L)'
;MVVEDLRPANLLRNHALARSLSDASFGEFVRQLECKCRWDGSRLVKADPFYPSTKKCSCCGNGKEEMPLSERIYHGPVCGLVIDRDLNASRNLAMLAASSAESLNACGERRFMRETAGAAHGMRNLTEVCPWG
;
A
#
# COMPACT_ATOMS: atom_id res chain seq x y z
N MET A 1 -0.33 -7.75 9.53
CA MET A 1 0.97 -7.33 8.94
C MET A 1 0.82 -7.26 7.42
N VAL A 2 1.53 -6.36 6.74
CA VAL A 2 1.42 -6.16 5.28
C VAL A 2 2.81 -6.11 4.67
N VAL A 3 3.02 -6.83 3.56
CA VAL A 3 4.26 -6.78 2.78
C VAL A 3 3.93 -6.65 1.30
N GLU A 4 4.76 -5.96 0.54
CA GLU A 4 4.66 -5.96 -0.91
C GLU A 4 4.94 -7.36 -1.47
N ASP A 5 4.13 -7.83 -2.41
CA ASP A 5 4.44 -9.05 -3.16
C ASP A 5 5.52 -8.78 -4.21
N LEU A 6 6.74 -8.60 -3.71
CA LEU A 6 7.93 -8.48 -4.52
C LEU A 6 8.29 -9.88 -5.03
N ARG A 7 7.72 -10.28 -6.17
CA ARG A 7 8.05 -11.57 -6.80
C ARG A 7 9.55 -11.58 -7.12
N PRO A 8 10.37 -12.41 -6.42
CA PRO A 8 11.82 -12.35 -6.58
C PRO A 8 12.23 -12.66 -8.02
N ALA A 9 11.52 -13.57 -8.69
CA ALA A 9 11.73 -13.91 -10.09
C ALA A 9 11.61 -12.69 -11.03
N ASN A 10 10.69 -11.74 -10.77
CA ASN A 10 10.53 -10.55 -11.60
C ASN A 10 11.64 -9.52 -11.34
N LEU A 11 12.10 -9.40 -10.10
CA LEU A 11 13.16 -8.47 -9.75
C LEU A 11 14.55 -8.99 -10.13
N LEU A 12 14.74 -10.32 -10.14
CA LEU A 12 15.95 -10.99 -10.61
C LEU A 12 16.14 -10.85 -12.14
N ARG A 13 15.09 -10.50 -12.89
CA ARG A 13 15.20 -10.15 -14.32
C ARG A 13 15.84 -8.78 -14.54
N ASN A 14 15.83 -7.91 -13.53
CA ASN A 14 16.59 -6.67 -13.57
C ASN A 14 18.00 -6.93 -13.05
N HIS A 15 18.97 -7.07 -13.96
CA HIS A 15 20.37 -7.39 -13.62
C HIS A 15 21.00 -6.39 -12.63
N ALA A 16 20.54 -5.14 -12.58
CA ALA A 16 21.03 -4.15 -11.63
C ALA A 16 20.54 -4.40 -10.18
N LEU A 17 19.36 -5.00 -10.02
CA LEU A 17 18.73 -5.28 -8.71
C LEU A 17 18.89 -6.75 -8.29
N ALA A 18 19.12 -7.65 -9.24
CA ALA A 18 19.15 -9.08 -9.03
C ALA A 18 20.19 -9.50 -7.98
N ARG A 19 21.39 -8.91 -8.02
CA ARG A 19 22.47 -9.23 -7.10
C ARG A 19 22.12 -8.83 -5.66
N SER A 20 21.72 -7.57 -5.46
CA SER A 20 21.36 -7.06 -4.12
C SER A 20 20.18 -7.80 -3.50
N LEU A 21 19.21 -8.24 -4.31
CA LEU A 21 18.05 -9.00 -3.83
C LEU A 21 18.38 -10.46 -3.51
N SER A 22 19.26 -11.08 -4.30
CA SER A 22 19.78 -12.42 -4.02
C SER A 22 20.61 -12.43 -2.74
N ASP A 23 21.50 -11.45 -2.59
CA ASP A 23 22.34 -11.28 -1.40
C ASP A 23 21.48 -11.01 -0.15
N ALA A 24 20.37 -10.28 -0.30
CA ALA A 24 19.43 -10.00 0.79
C ALA A 24 18.51 -11.18 1.16
N SER A 25 18.58 -12.31 0.45
CA SER A 25 17.77 -13.52 0.72
C SER A 25 16.28 -13.23 0.93
N PHE A 26 15.71 -12.36 0.08
CA PHE A 26 14.36 -11.80 0.27
C PHE A 26 13.24 -12.87 0.38
N GLY A 27 13.39 -14.00 -0.32
CA GLY A 27 12.47 -15.13 -0.18
C GLY A 27 12.45 -15.75 1.23
N GLU A 28 13.63 -15.88 1.85
CA GLU A 28 13.74 -16.37 3.23
C GLU A 28 13.18 -15.35 4.24
N PHE A 29 13.39 -14.06 3.99
CA PHE A 29 12.78 -13.00 4.79
C PHE A 29 11.24 -13.10 4.82
N VAL A 30 10.60 -13.26 3.65
CA VAL A 30 9.14 -13.45 3.58
C VAL A 30 8.71 -14.75 4.28
N ARG A 31 9.46 -15.84 4.14
CA ARG A 31 9.17 -17.11 4.82
C ARG A 31 9.16 -16.97 6.34
N GLN A 32 10.15 -16.25 6.90
CA GLN A 32 10.24 -15.98 8.33
C GLN A 32 9.06 -15.15 8.83
N LEU A 33 8.65 -14.13 8.07
CA LEU A 33 7.47 -13.32 8.37
C LEU A 33 6.17 -14.15 8.39
N GLU A 34 6.01 -15.08 7.45
CA GLU A 34 4.88 -16.02 7.43
C GLU A 34 4.89 -16.97 8.62
N CYS A 35 6.05 -17.49 8.99
CA CYS A 35 6.21 -18.34 10.17
C CYS A 35 5.82 -17.58 11.45
N LYS A 36 6.31 -16.35 11.61
CA LYS A 36 6.01 -15.51 12.78
C LYS A 36 4.55 -15.10 12.86
N CYS A 37 3.95 -14.71 11.74
CA CYS A 37 2.51 -14.42 11.70
C CYS A 37 1.67 -15.64 12.10
N ARG A 38 2.04 -16.85 11.64
CA ARG A 38 1.37 -18.09 12.04
C ARG A 38 1.48 -18.35 13.55
N TRP A 39 2.65 -18.08 14.14
CA TRP A 39 2.86 -18.26 15.57
C TRP A 39 2.02 -17.27 16.40
N ASP A 40 1.96 -16.01 15.98
CA ASP A 40 1.26 -14.94 16.69
C ASP A 40 -0.26 -14.91 16.40
N GLY A 41 -0.79 -15.88 15.64
CA GLY A 41 -2.19 -15.89 15.18
C GLY A 41 -2.57 -14.72 14.27
N SER A 42 -1.57 -14.01 13.76
CA SER A 42 -1.72 -12.81 12.93
C SER A 42 -1.75 -13.16 11.45
N ARG A 43 -2.44 -12.35 10.65
CA ARG A 43 -2.49 -12.51 9.19
C ARG A 43 -1.42 -11.68 8.49
N LEU A 44 -0.68 -12.32 7.58
CA LEU A 44 0.16 -11.64 6.60
C LEU A 44 -0.68 -11.34 5.35
N VAL A 45 -0.78 -10.05 5.00
CA VAL A 45 -1.40 -9.59 3.75
C VAL A 45 -0.27 -9.28 2.75
N LYS A 46 -0.31 -9.90 1.58
CA LYS A 46 0.60 -9.57 0.47
C LYS A 46 -0.09 -8.58 -0.46
N ALA A 47 0.47 -7.40 -0.62
CA ALA A 47 -0.06 -6.39 -1.55
C ALA A 47 0.24 -6.78 -3.00
N ASP A 48 -0.68 -6.47 -3.92
CA ASP A 48 -0.50 -6.78 -5.34
C ASP A 48 0.82 -6.18 -5.87
N PRO A 49 1.59 -6.89 -6.72
CA PRO A 49 2.86 -6.40 -7.27
C PRO A 49 2.77 -5.10 -8.08
N PHE A 50 1.58 -4.78 -8.61
CA PHE A 50 1.32 -3.56 -9.37
C PHE A 50 0.67 -2.46 -8.52
N TYR A 51 0.48 -2.68 -7.22
CA TYR A 51 -0.04 -1.67 -6.32
C TYR A 51 0.95 -0.50 -6.20
N PRO A 52 0.56 0.75 -6.53
CA PRO A 52 1.46 1.89 -6.59
C PRO A 52 1.73 2.49 -5.20
N SER A 53 2.16 1.68 -4.23
CA SER A 53 2.40 2.07 -2.83
C SER A 53 3.32 3.30 -2.68
N THR A 54 4.39 3.38 -3.48
CA THR A 54 5.39 4.46 -3.43
C THR A 54 4.98 5.70 -4.22
N LYS A 55 4.11 5.54 -5.22
CA LYS A 55 3.67 6.62 -6.12
C LYS A 55 2.37 7.28 -5.65
N LYS A 56 1.51 6.54 -4.94
CA LYS A 56 0.24 7.02 -4.42
C LYS A 56 0.45 7.89 -3.18
N CYS A 57 -0.25 9.01 -3.08
CA CYS A 57 -0.21 9.85 -1.90
C CYS A 57 -1.05 9.20 -0.79
N SER A 58 -0.43 8.96 0.37
CA SER A 58 -1.14 8.41 1.54
C SER A 58 -2.16 9.35 2.17
N CYS A 59 -2.11 10.65 1.88
CA CYS A 59 -3.09 11.61 2.38
C CYS A 59 -4.31 11.79 1.46
N CYS A 60 -4.10 12.07 0.17
CA CYS A 60 -5.19 12.40 -0.75
C CYS A 60 -5.46 11.33 -1.83
N GLY A 61 -4.67 10.27 -1.88
CA GLY A 61 -4.86 9.16 -2.82
C GLY A 61 -4.42 9.44 -4.27
N ASN A 62 -4.02 10.67 -4.62
CA ASN A 62 -3.50 11.01 -5.94
C ASN A 62 -2.17 10.31 -6.23
N GLY A 63 -1.97 9.85 -7.47
CA GLY A 63 -0.74 9.19 -7.91
C GLY A 63 0.24 10.15 -8.57
N LYS A 64 1.54 9.86 -8.44
CA LYS A 64 2.58 10.36 -9.33
C LYS A 64 2.78 9.40 -10.51
N GLU A 65 3.19 9.93 -11.66
CA GLU A 65 3.61 9.11 -12.81
C GLU A 65 4.93 8.39 -12.51
N GLU A 66 5.91 9.13 -11.99
CA GLU A 66 7.25 8.62 -11.69
C GLU A 66 7.66 8.89 -10.24
N MET A 67 8.48 7.97 -9.71
CA MET A 67 9.10 8.06 -8.39
C MET A 67 10.41 7.26 -8.44
N PRO A 68 11.53 7.87 -8.88
CA PRO A 68 12.81 7.17 -9.00
C PRO A 68 13.34 6.69 -7.64
N LEU A 69 14.12 5.61 -7.63
CA LEU A 69 14.66 5.02 -6.39
C LEU A 69 15.56 5.98 -5.59
N SER A 70 16.19 6.95 -6.27
CA SER A 70 17.00 8.00 -5.65
C SER A 70 16.18 9.05 -4.90
N GLU A 71 14.91 9.24 -5.25
CA GLU A 71 14.03 10.18 -4.56
C GLU A 71 13.51 9.53 -3.27
N ARG A 72 14.03 10.00 -2.12
CA ARG A 72 13.68 9.46 -0.77
C ARG A 72 12.58 10.26 -0.08
N ILE A 73 12.32 11.49 -0.51
CA ILE A 73 11.25 12.33 0.03
C ILE A 73 10.09 12.33 -0.97
N TYR A 74 8.90 11.97 -0.50
CA TYR A 74 7.67 12.04 -1.27
C TYR A 74 7.04 13.42 -1.16
N HIS A 75 6.91 14.12 -2.29
CA HIS A 75 6.17 15.37 -2.42
C HIS A 75 4.79 15.12 -3.05
N GLY A 76 3.72 15.34 -2.30
CA GLY A 76 2.35 15.14 -2.75
C GLY A 76 1.97 16.14 -3.86
N PRO A 77 1.49 15.68 -5.03
CA PRO A 77 1.26 16.55 -6.18
C PRO A 77 0.08 17.52 -5.99
N VAL A 78 -0.82 17.24 -5.05
CA VAL A 78 -2.08 17.98 -4.87
C VAL A 78 -2.23 18.56 -3.46
N CYS A 79 -1.92 17.77 -2.43
CA CYS A 79 -2.18 18.15 -1.03
C CYS A 79 -0.98 18.76 -0.30
N GLY A 80 0.18 18.87 -0.97
CA GLY A 80 1.39 19.43 -0.36
C GLY A 80 2.06 18.55 0.70
N LEU A 81 1.67 17.28 0.83
CA LEU A 81 2.29 16.32 1.75
C LEU A 81 3.80 16.20 1.46
N VAL A 82 4.66 16.36 2.46
CA VAL A 82 6.10 16.11 2.35
C VAL A 82 6.52 15.14 3.43
N ILE A 83 6.79 13.88 3.06
CA ILE A 83 7.17 12.82 4.00
C ILE A 83 8.21 11.89 3.39
N ASP A 84 8.87 11.07 4.19
CA ASP A 84 9.71 9.99 3.66
C ASP A 84 8.90 9.05 2.75
N ARG A 85 9.50 8.63 1.63
CA ARG A 85 8.86 7.78 0.61
C ARG A 85 8.47 6.42 1.19
N ASP A 86 9.35 5.82 2.00
CA ASP A 86 9.12 4.50 2.57
C ASP A 86 8.03 4.60 3.66
N LEU A 87 7.97 5.72 4.41
CA LEU A 87 6.84 6.04 5.29
C LEU A 87 5.53 6.21 4.52
N ASN A 88 5.51 6.95 3.40
CA ASN A 88 4.33 7.08 2.54
C ASN A 88 3.83 5.70 2.05
N ALA A 89 4.75 4.86 1.58
CA ALA A 89 4.44 3.51 1.12
C ALA A 89 3.86 2.64 2.24
N SER A 90 4.46 2.68 3.44
CA SER A 90 3.96 1.92 4.60
C SER A 90 2.53 2.31 4.99
N ARG A 91 2.18 3.61 4.96
CA ARG A 91 0.81 4.09 5.19
C ARG A 91 -0.15 3.56 4.13
N ASN A 92 0.23 3.58 2.86
CA ASN A 92 -0.59 3.04 1.78
C ASN A 92 -0.83 1.53 1.93
N LEU A 93 0.19 0.76 2.30
CA LEU A 93 0.06 -0.67 2.55
C LEU A 93 -0.83 -0.97 3.77
N ALA A 94 -0.72 -0.18 4.84
CA ALA A 94 -1.59 -0.30 6.01
C ALA A 94 -3.06 -0.06 5.62
N MET A 95 -3.34 0.99 4.84
CA MET A 95 -4.69 1.26 4.33
C MET A 95 -5.22 0.13 3.44
N LEU A 96 -4.40 -0.43 2.55
CA LEU A 96 -4.77 -1.57 1.71
C LEU A 96 -5.18 -2.80 2.53
N ALA A 97 -4.49 -3.07 3.64
CA ALA A 97 -4.83 -4.20 4.49
C ALA A 97 -6.06 -3.95 5.36
N ALA A 98 -6.30 -2.71 5.79
CA ALA A 98 -7.54 -2.34 6.47
C ALA A 98 -8.75 -2.57 5.57
N SER A 99 -8.71 -2.09 4.31
CA SER A 99 -9.81 -2.31 3.35
C SER A 99 -10.01 -3.78 2.99
N SER A 100 -8.93 -4.57 2.98
CA SER A 100 -8.98 -6.02 2.77
C SER A 100 -9.53 -6.79 3.97
N ALA A 101 -9.36 -6.28 5.20
CA ALA A 101 -9.95 -6.87 6.40
C ALA A 101 -11.47 -6.62 6.44
N GLU A 102 -11.91 -5.43 6.05
CA GLU A 102 -13.34 -5.10 5.91
C GLU A 102 -14.03 -5.98 4.87
N SER A 103 -13.33 -6.35 3.79
CA SER A 103 -13.82 -7.27 2.75
C SER A 103 -13.93 -8.73 3.21
N LEU A 104 -13.24 -9.11 4.30
CA LEU A 104 -13.28 -10.47 4.88
C LEU A 104 -14.13 -10.58 6.13
N ASN A 105 -14.54 -9.44 6.71
CA ASN A 105 -15.65 -9.39 7.65
C ASN A 105 -17.00 -9.69 6.96
N ALA A 106 -17.01 -9.83 5.62
CA ALA A 106 -18.17 -10.19 4.80
C ALA A 106 -18.35 -11.71 4.57
N CYS A 107 -17.89 -12.56 5.47
CA CYS A 107 -18.51 -13.88 5.66
C CYS A 107 -19.25 -13.87 7.00
N GLY A 108 -20.50 -13.39 6.97
CA GLY A 108 -21.34 -13.41 8.16
C GLY A 108 -22.70 -12.73 8.14
N GLU A 109 -23.08 -11.86 7.18
CA GLU A 109 -24.50 -11.54 6.96
C GLU A 109 -24.72 -10.74 5.66
N ARG A 110 -25.63 -11.22 4.80
CA ARG A 110 -26.10 -10.47 3.63
C ARG A 110 -27.02 -9.36 4.10
N ARG A 111 -26.54 -8.12 4.16
CA ARG A 111 -27.43 -6.96 4.22
C ARG A 111 -27.85 -6.58 2.81
N PHE A 112 -29.10 -6.89 2.47
CA PHE A 112 -29.76 -6.44 1.24
C PHE A 112 -29.57 -4.92 1.09
N MET A 113 -28.90 -4.51 0.01
CA MET A 113 -28.86 -3.12 -0.43
C MET A 113 -30.29 -2.71 -0.85
N ARG A 114 -30.86 -1.72 -0.16
CA ARG A 114 -31.95 -0.92 -0.74
C ARG A 114 -31.31 0.20 -1.54
N GLU A 115 -31.52 0.17 -2.85
CA GLU A 115 -31.31 1.29 -3.75
C GLU A 115 -32.07 2.51 -3.25
N THR A 116 -31.41 3.67 -3.22
CA THR A 116 -32.05 4.94 -3.53
C THR A 116 -31.15 5.72 -4.47
N ALA A 117 -31.72 6.12 -5.59
CA ALA A 117 -31.10 6.87 -6.65
C ALA A 117 -30.93 8.35 -6.29
N GLY A 118 -29.92 8.98 -6.88
CA GLY A 118 -29.92 10.40 -7.25
C GLY A 118 -29.20 11.35 -6.31
N ALA A 119 -28.08 11.92 -6.77
CA ALA A 119 -27.95 13.35 -7.10
C ALA A 119 -26.47 13.72 -7.30
N ALA A 120 -26.23 14.49 -8.36
CA ALA A 120 -24.96 15.07 -8.72
C ALA A 120 -24.54 16.24 -7.80
N HIS A 121 -23.29 16.68 -8.01
CA HIS A 121 -22.67 17.96 -7.65
C HIS A 121 -22.11 18.16 -6.24
N GLY A 122 -20.84 18.59 -6.21
CA GLY A 122 -20.27 19.33 -5.09
C GLY A 122 -18.76 19.22 -4.98
N MET A 123 -18.02 20.03 -5.76
CA MET A 123 -16.65 20.44 -5.41
C MET A 123 -16.65 20.93 -3.96
N ARG A 124 -15.85 20.32 -3.08
CA ARG A 124 -15.66 20.80 -1.71
C ARG A 124 -14.17 20.93 -1.39
N ASN A 125 -13.79 22.20 -1.30
CA ASN A 125 -12.65 22.86 -0.66
C ASN A 125 -11.43 22.04 -0.23
N LEU A 126 -10.32 22.42 -0.85
CA LEU A 126 -8.96 22.39 -0.31
C LEU A 126 -8.91 23.19 1.01
N THR A 127 -8.86 22.52 2.17
CA THR A 127 -8.21 23.02 3.42
C THR A 127 -8.29 22.02 4.58
N GLU A 128 -8.38 20.71 4.32
CA GLU A 128 -8.15 19.71 5.37
C GLU A 128 -6.69 19.26 5.30
N VAL A 129 -5.87 19.93 6.10
CA VAL A 129 -4.47 19.56 6.35
C VAL A 129 -4.47 18.17 6.98
N CYS A 130 -3.69 17.26 6.39
CA CYS A 130 -3.58 15.86 6.78
C CYS A 130 -3.35 15.73 8.31
N PRO A 131 -4.13 14.90 9.05
CA PRO A 131 -4.10 14.84 10.52
C PRO A 131 -2.87 14.11 11.11
N TRP A 132 -1.80 13.94 10.33
CA TRP A 132 -0.61 13.16 10.70
C TRP A 132 0.64 14.04 10.60
N GLY A 133 0.67 15.07 11.44
CA GLY A 133 1.87 15.88 11.72
C GLY A 133 2.86 15.18 12.63
#